data_AF-A0A950FTT6-F1
#
_entry.id   AF-A0A950FTT6-F1
#
_cell.length_a   1.000
_cell.length_b   1.000
_cell.length_c   1.000
_cell.angle_alpha   90.00
_cell.angle_beta   90.00
_cell.angle_gamma   90.00
#
_symmetry.space_group_name_H-M   'P 1'
#
loop_
_entity.id
_entity.type
_entity.pdbx_description
1 polymer ?
#
loop_
_entity_poly.entity_id
_entity_poly.type
_entity_poly.pdbx_seq_one_letter_code
_entity_poly.pdbx_strand_id
1 'polypeptide(L)'
;MALELRFPGIVRATRDLDVGLPGTRAHRVERFGAALAAGFDRFAFRVRREPYHMERADTVRVEVAITYEGRPFQTIDVDLGPEDAPTEPIAPTIDVIETLAIPIPRPISCVAMAAQIAQKIHAGTNPTIIADPVQDRARDIVDIVLLDELGQLNVESVRTAAEAIFTQRAEHSWPPNIPQYPDSWLATMGTLASELKLARNGPEVVSLFSRVMARLVGVSLVPGFEYQFINLPLTDSQNATPPDHPNVVRLQELAREGWRIHTLLGNPSYGAYVIAVLERISENTASPS
;
A
#
# COMPACT_ATOMS: atom_id res chain seq x y z
N MET A 1 -6.05 4.82 8.57
CA MET A 1 -6.99 4.45 9.66
C MET A 1 -7.54 3.01 9.58
N ALA A 2 -7.91 2.51 8.40
CA ALA A 2 -8.60 1.22 8.31
C ALA A 2 -7.82 0.00 8.86
N LEU A 3 -6.47 -0.01 8.82
CA LEU A 3 -5.68 -1.08 9.45
C LEU A 3 -5.74 -1.01 10.99
N GLU A 4 -5.75 0.19 11.56
CA GLU A 4 -5.81 0.41 13.02
C GLU A 4 -7.15 -0.07 13.58
N LEU A 5 -8.24 0.14 12.85
CA LEU A 5 -9.56 -0.39 13.22
C LEU A 5 -9.63 -1.93 13.20
N ARG A 6 -8.79 -2.59 12.38
CA ARG A 6 -8.74 -4.06 12.29
C ARG A 6 -7.80 -4.68 13.32
N PHE A 7 -6.70 -4.01 13.61
CA PHE A 7 -5.61 -4.52 14.45
C PHE A 7 -5.19 -3.49 15.51
N PRO A 8 -6.10 -3.11 16.42
CA PRO A 8 -5.83 -2.08 17.42
C PRO A 8 -4.63 -2.47 18.29
N GLY A 9 -3.66 -1.56 18.44
CA GLY A 9 -2.45 -1.77 19.23
C GLY A 9 -1.39 -2.68 18.62
N ILE A 10 -1.65 -3.28 17.44
CA ILE A 10 -0.69 -4.11 16.70
C ILE A 10 -0.09 -3.32 15.55
N VAL A 11 -0.92 -2.59 14.80
CA VAL A 11 -0.43 -1.68 13.74
C VAL A 11 -0.22 -0.28 14.32
N ARG A 12 0.63 0.51 13.65
CA ARG A 12 0.87 1.90 14.03
C ARG A 12 -0.41 2.74 14.01
N ALA A 13 -0.49 3.68 14.95
CA ALA A 13 -1.53 4.69 14.94
C ALA A 13 -1.39 5.61 13.71
N THR A 14 -2.52 6.04 13.16
CA THR A 14 -2.55 7.05 12.09
C THR A 14 -3.15 8.36 12.57
N ARG A 15 -2.75 9.47 11.95
CA ARG A 15 -3.38 10.78 12.17
C ARG A 15 -4.29 11.21 11.02
N ASP A 16 -4.21 10.51 9.89
CA ASP A 16 -4.93 10.84 8.68
C ASP A 16 -6.21 10.00 8.57
N LEU A 17 -7.34 10.68 8.34
CA LEU A 17 -8.63 10.07 8.05
C LEU A 17 -8.91 10.16 6.55
N ASP A 18 -8.76 9.06 5.83
CA ASP A 18 -9.14 8.96 4.42
C ASP A 18 -10.60 8.48 4.30
N VAL A 19 -11.40 9.17 3.48
CA VAL A 19 -12.80 8.81 3.19
C VAL A 19 -13.03 8.82 1.68
N GLY A 20 -13.47 7.68 1.14
CA GLY A 20 -13.91 7.55 -0.24
C GLY A 20 -15.37 7.99 -0.38
N LEU A 21 -15.64 8.94 -1.30
CA LEU A 21 -16.99 9.39 -1.62
C LEU A 21 -17.17 9.48 -3.15
N PRO A 22 -18.35 9.20 -3.69
CA PRO A 22 -18.60 9.35 -5.12
C PRO A 22 -18.85 10.82 -5.50
N GLY A 23 -18.75 11.13 -6.78
CA GLY A 23 -19.01 12.46 -7.34
C GLY A 23 -17.74 13.30 -7.49
N THR A 24 -17.90 14.58 -7.83
CA THR A 24 -16.78 15.53 -8.00
C THR A 24 -16.21 15.99 -6.66
N ARG A 25 -15.04 16.63 -6.65
CA ARG A 25 -14.44 17.27 -5.47
C ARG A 25 -15.43 18.11 -4.67
N ALA A 26 -16.17 18.99 -5.35
CA ALA A 26 -17.17 19.85 -4.71
C ALA A 26 -18.32 19.05 -4.11
N HIS A 27 -18.82 18.04 -4.85
CA HIS A 27 -19.89 17.18 -4.39
C HIS A 27 -19.49 16.35 -3.16
N ARG A 28 -18.22 15.90 -3.09
CA ARG A 28 -17.69 15.19 -1.91
C ARG A 28 -17.68 16.08 -0.67
N VAL A 29 -17.22 17.33 -0.80
CA VAL A 29 -17.23 18.31 0.30
C VAL A 29 -18.65 18.59 0.77
N GLU A 30 -19.59 18.79 -0.15
CA GLU A 30 -21.00 19.04 0.16
C GLU A 30 -21.63 17.85 0.92
N ARG A 31 -21.50 16.63 0.38
CA ARG A 31 -22.02 15.42 1.03
C ARG A 31 -21.40 15.17 2.39
N PHE A 32 -20.09 15.38 2.51
CA PHE A 32 -19.39 15.24 3.78
C PHE A 32 -19.89 16.28 4.80
N GLY A 33 -20.04 17.54 4.38
CA GLY A 33 -20.61 18.61 5.21
C GLY A 33 -22.04 18.30 5.69
N ALA A 34 -22.88 17.78 4.81
CA ALA A 34 -24.24 17.36 5.15
C ALA A 34 -24.26 16.22 6.20
N ALA A 35 -23.34 15.25 6.08
CA ALA A 35 -23.19 14.18 7.05
C ALA A 35 -22.70 14.70 8.42
N LEU A 36 -21.73 15.64 8.43
CA LEU A 36 -21.25 16.27 9.67
C LEU A 36 -22.34 17.07 10.40
N ALA A 37 -23.25 17.70 9.64
CA ALA A 37 -24.35 18.49 10.20
C ALA A 37 -25.38 17.63 10.96
N ALA A 38 -25.45 16.33 10.71
CA ALA A 38 -26.30 15.42 11.47
C ALA A 38 -25.82 15.26 12.93
N GLY A 39 -24.55 15.53 13.20
CA GLY A 39 -23.93 15.33 14.52
C GLY A 39 -23.83 13.86 14.90
N PHE A 40 -23.32 13.60 16.10
CA PHE A 40 -23.28 12.24 16.65
C PHE A 40 -23.24 12.29 18.18
N ASP A 41 -24.29 11.78 18.82
CA ASP A 41 -24.45 11.85 20.28
C ASP A 41 -24.25 13.29 20.81
N ARG A 42 -23.26 13.53 21.69
CA ARG A 42 -22.90 14.87 22.22
C ARG A 42 -21.82 15.57 21.41
N PHE A 43 -21.34 14.95 20.33
CA PHE A 43 -20.36 15.52 19.42
C PHE A 43 -21.04 16.32 18.31
N ALA A 44 -20.45 17.47 18.03
CA ALA A 44 -20.77 18.26 16.84
C ALA A 44 -19.50 18.52 16.03
N PHE A 45 -19.69 18.67 14.73
CA PHE A 45 -18.61 18.74 13.75
C PHE A 45 -18.77 19.97 12.87
N ARG A 46 -17.66 20.64 12.53
CA ARG A 46 -17.66 21.80 11.64
C ARG A 46 -16.39 21.84 10.81
N VAL A 47 -16.54 21.99 9.50
CA VAL A 47 -15.40 22.28 8.61
C VAL A 47 -14.90 23.70 8.88
N ARG A 48 -13.61 23.84 9.20
CA ARG A 48 -13.03 25.10 9.72
C ARG A 48 -12.53 26.07 8.66
N ARG A 49 -12.16 25.58 7.47
CA ARG A 49 -11.47 26.34 6.41
C ARG A 49 -12.06 26.01 5.05
N GLU A 50 -11.69 26.82 4.05
CA GLU A 50 -11.87 26.42 2.66
C GLU A 50 -11.13 25.09 2.41
N PRO A 51 -11.75 24.14 1.71
CA PRO A 51 -11.13 22.86 1.40
C PRO A 51 -9.81 23.06 0.65
N TYR A 52 -8.75 22.38 1.09
CA TYR A 52 -7.47 22.38 0.39
C TYR A 52 -7.52 21.35 -0.74
N HIS A 53 -7.52 21.82 -1.99
CA HIS A 53 -7.48 20.95 -3.15
C HIS A 53 -6.07 20.40 -3.36
N MET A 54 -5.92 19.07 -3.30
CA MET A 54 -4.63 18.44 -3.59
C MET A 54 -4.42 18.46 -5.11
N GLU A 55 -3.52 19.33 -5.59
CA GLU A 55 -3.36 19.60 -7.03
C GLU A 55 -3.07 18.34 -7.87
N ARG A 56 -2.38 17.35 -7.28
CA ARG A 56 -1.94 16.12 -7.95
C ARG A 56 -2.85 14.90 -7.77
N ALA A 57 -3.97 15.01 -7.05
CA ALA A 57 -4.86 13.89 -6.79
C ALA A 57 -6.32 14.32 -6.88
N ASP A 58 -7.26 13.44 -7.26
CA ASP A 58 -8.68 13.75 -7.14
C ASP A 58 -9.16 13.72 -5.66
N THR A 59 -8.43 14.38 -4.78
CA THR A 59 -8.63 14.37 -3.33
C THR A 59 -8.74 15.80 -2.82
N VAL A 60 -9.59 16.00 -1.83
CA VAL A 60 -9.75 17.28 -1.15
C VAL A 60 -9.49 17.08 0.34
N ARG A 61 -8.57 17.84 0.91
CA ARG A 61 -8.32 17.82 2.36
C ARG A 61 -9.20 18.87 3.04
N VAL A 62 -9.92 18.46 4.08
CA VAL A 62 -10.74 19.35 4.91
C VAL A 62 -10.31 19.25 6.37
N GLU A 63 -10.29 20.40 7.05
CA GLU A 63 -10.02 20.49 8.49
C GLU A 63 -11.36 20.46 9.25
N VAL A 64 -11.58 19.43 10.07
CA VAL A 64 -12.83 19.23 10.84
C VAL A 64 -12.57 19.56 12.30
N ALA A 65 -13.20 20.62 12.79
CA ALA A 65 -13.29 20.91 14.22
C ALA A 65 -14.39 20.09 14.87
N ILE A 66 -14.05 19.45 15.98
CA ILE A 66 -14.92 18.61 16.78
C ILE A 66 -15.17 19.31 18.12
N THR A 67 -16.43 19.39 18.52
CA THR A 67 -16.82 19.84 19.86
C THR A 67 -17.57 18.74 20.59
N TYR A 68 -17.45 18.70 21.91
CA TYR A 68 -18.23 17.83 22.79
C TYR A 68 -18.97 18.71 23.80
N GLU A 69 -20.30 18.60 23.85
CA GLU A 69 -21.15 19.47 24.67
C GLU A 69 -20.85 20.97 24.50
N GLY A 70 -20.59 21.38 23.25
CA GLY A 70 -20.30 22.77 22.89
C GLY A 70 -18.88 23.23 23.22
N ARG A 71 -18.04 22.41 23.84
CA ARG A 71 -16.63 22.74 24.14
C ARG A 71 -15.69 22.20 23.06
N PRO A 72 -14.64 22.94 22.67
CA PRO A 72 -13.63 22.42 21.75
C PRO A 72 -13.03 21.11 22.27
N PHE A 73 -13.01 20.09 21.41
CA PHE A 73 -12.46 18.78 21.73
C PHE A 73 -11.17 18.52 20.95
N GLN A 74 -11.26 18.48 19.62
CA GLN A 74 -10.11 18.24 18.74
C GLN A 74 -10.35 18.88 17.37
N THR A 75 -9.29 19.01 16.59
CA THR A 75 -9.37 19.27 15.14
C THR A 75 -8.58 18.20 14.41
N ILE A 76 -9.14 17.65 13.34
CA ILE A 76 -8.54 16.59 12.53
C ILE A 76 -8.53 16.97 11.05
N ASP A 77 -7.56 16.43 10.32
CA ASP A 77 -7.52 16.52 8.87
C ASP A 77 -8.19 15.28 8.25
N VAL A 78 -9.04 15.51 7.25
CA VAL A 78 -9.78 14.47 6.55
C VAL A 78 -9.54 14.60 5.05
N ASP A 79 -9.08 13.52 4.43
CA ASP A 79 -8.86 13.41 2.98
C ASP A 79 -10.08 12.78 2.31
N LEU A 80 -10.75 13.56 1.45
CA LEU A 80 -11.92 13.15 0.69
C LEU A 80 -11.51 12.76 -0.73
N GLY A 81 -11.33 11.46 -0.95
CA GLY A 81 -10.95 10.87 -2.23
C GLY A 81 -12.15 10.26 -2.98
N PRO A 82 -11.93 9.79 -4.22
CA PRO A 82 -12.93 9.00 -4.94
C PRO A 82 -13.16 7.65 -4.24
N GLU A 83 -14.36 7.10 -4.38
CA GLU A 83 -14.69 5.73 -3.98
C GLU A 83 -14.22 4.75 -5.08
N ASP A 84 -12.91 4.50 -5.14
CA ASP A 84 -12.26 3.75 -6.21
C ASP A 84 -11.96 2.28 -5.88
N ALA A 85 -12.28 1.84 -4.66
CA ALA A 85 -11.97 0.51 -4.16
C ALA A 85 -13.18 -0.16 -3.51
N PRO A 86 -13.30 -1.50 -3.60
CA PRO A 86 -14.35 -2.22 -2.90
C PRO A 86 -14.20 -2.04 -1.38
N THR A 87 -15.33 -2.05 -0.68
CA THR A 87 -15.39 -1.91 0.78
C THR A 87 -15.90 -3.19 1.44
N GLU A 88 -15.50 -3.39 2.70
CA GLU A 88 -15.95 -4.47 3.57
C GLU A 88 -16.42 -3.89 4.91
N PRO A 89 -17.51 -4.43 5.50
CA PRO A 89 -17.97 -4.02 6.81
C PRO A 89 -17.05 -4.54 7.91
N ILE A 90 -16.65 -3.66 8.84
CA ILE A 90 -15.84 -4.00 10.00
C ILE A 90 -16.61 -3.63 11.26
N ALA A 91 -16.62 -4.53 12.23
CA ALA A 91 -17.05 -4.23 13.60
C ALA A 91 -15.80 -4.04 14.46
N PRO A 92 -15.31 -2.80 14.66
CA PRO A 92 -14.09 -2.59 15.42
C PRO A 92 -14.33 -2.87 16.91
N THR A 93 -13.34 -3.49 17.53
CA THR A 93 -13.27 -3.72 18.98
C THR A 93 -12.48 -2.57 19.59
N ILE A 94 -13.16 -1.49 19.98
CA ILE A 94 -12.55 -0.32 20.62
C ILE A 94 -13.04 -0.25 22.06
N ASP A 95 -12.32 -0.91 22.96
CA ASP A 95 -12.72 -1.10 24.37
C ASP A 95 -12.97 0.23 25.13
N VAL A 96 -12.23 1.29 24.77
CA VAL A 96 -12.36 2.61 25.40
C VAL A 96 -13.73 3.24 25.14
N ILE A 97 -14.34 3.01 23.98
CA ILE A 97 -15.61 3.65 23.62
C ILE A 97 -16.78 2.97 24.33
N GLU A 98 -16.72 1.65 24.50
CA GLU A 98 -17.71 0.91 25.29
C GLU A 98 -17.69 1.32 26.76
N THR A 99 -16.50 1.59 27.30
CA THR A 99 -16.32 2.13 28.66
C THR A 99 -16.95 3.52 28.82
N LEU A 100 -16.97 4.34 27.76
CA LEU A 100 -17.52 5.69 27.75
C LEU A 100 -19.03 5.74 27.41
N ALA A 101 -19.68 4.59 27.20
CA ALA A 101 -21.09 4.47 26.81
C ALA A 101 -21.49 5.27 25.55
N ILE A 102 -20.53 5.54 24.66
CA ILE A 102 -20.78 6.22 23.38
C ILE A 102 -21.22 5.15 22.36
N PRO A 103 -22.39 5.27 21.71
CA PRO A 103 -22.92 4.23 20.85
C PRO A 103 -22.19 4.15 19.50
N ILE A 104 -21.29 3.17 19.30
CA ILE A 104 -20.55 3.05 18.02
C ILE A 104 -21.50 2.63 16.89
N PRO A 105 -21.55 3.37 15.76
CA PRO A 105 -22.21 2.86 14.56
C PRO A 105 -21.42 1.67 14.02
N ARG A 106 -22.01 0.48 14.12
CA ARG A 106 -21.46 -0.77 13.60
C ARG A 106 -22.43 -1.36 12.57
N PRO A 107 -21.94 -1.93 11.46
CA PRO A 107 -20.53 -1.97 11.04
C PRO A 107 -20.05 -0.66 10.39
N ILE A 108 -18.74 -0.40 10.43
CA ILE A 108 -18.06 0.67 9.69
C ILE A 108 -17.61 0.12 8.34
N SER A 109 -17.99 0.76 7.24
CA SER A 109 -17.51 0.39 5.90
C SER A 109 -16.08 0.90 5.71
N CYS A 110 -15.14 -0.02 5.40
CA CYS A 110 -13.73 0.29 5.18
C CYS A 110 -13.27 -0.31 3.85
N VAL A 111 -12.27 0.28 3.20
CA VAL A 111 -11.64 -0.31 2.00
C VAL A 111 -11.22 -1.75 2.29
N ALA A 112 -11.60 -2.69 1.42
CA ALA A 112 -11.34 -4.11 1.60
C ALA A 112 -9.84 -4.40 1.81
N MET A 113 -9.50 -5.36 2.67
CA MET A 113 -8.11 -5.65 3.03
C MET A 113 -7.22 -5.87 1.81
N ALA A 114 -7.69 -6.66 0.85
CA ALA A 114 -6.97 -6.97 -0.38
C ALA A 114 -6.69 -5.71 -1.22
N ALA A 115 -7.69 -4.84 -1.38
CA ALA A 115 -7.54 -3.57 -2.09
C ALA A 115 -6.58 -2.62 -1.37
N GLN A 116 -6.65 -2.56 -0.04
CA GLN A 116 -5.73 -1.76 0.77
C GLN A 116 -4.28 -2.22 0.64
N ILE A 117 -4.02 -3.52 0.70
CA ILE A 117 -2.67 -4.09 0.48
C ILE A 117 -2.20 -3.79 -0.94
N ALA A 118 -3.05 -3.99 -1.94
CA ALA A 118 -2.72 -3.71 -3.34
C ALA A 118 -2.39 -2.22 -3.58
N GLN A 119 -3.14 -1.28 -2.99
CA GLN A 119 -2.84 0.15 -3.05
C GLN A 119 -1.49 0.48 -2.41
N LYS A 120 -1.15 -0.16 -1.28
CA LYS A 120 0.15 -0.02 -0.60
C LYS A 120 1.29 -0.57 -1.44
N ILE A 121 1.11 -1.73 -2.07
CA ILE A 121 2.10 -2.30 -2.99
C ILE A 121 2.35 -1.30 -4.12
N HIS A 122 1.29 -0.86 -4.80
CA HIS A 122 1.42 0.11 -5.90
C HIS A 122 2.13 1.40 -5.46
N ALA A 123 1.77 1.99 -4.32
CA ALA A 123 2.41 3.21 -3.83
C ALA A 123 3.88 2.98 -3.42
N GLY A 124 4.16 1.85 -2.75
CA GLY A 124 5.48 1.50 -2.26
C GLY A 124 6.46 1.01 -3.33
N THR A 125 5.98 0.68 -4.54
CA THR A 125 6.82 0.26 -5.67
C THR A 125 6.86 1.26 -6.82
N ASN A 126 6.16 2.39 -6.71
CA ASN A 126 6.11 3.39 -7.77
C ASN A 126 7.46 4.12 -7.90
N PRO A 127 8.15 4.04 -9.06
CA PRO A 127 9.44 4.69 -9.26
C PRO A 127 9.42 6.22 -9.11
N THR A 128 8.33 6.86 -9.52
CA THR A 128 8.16 8.32 -9.40
C THR A 128 8.03 8.76 -7.94
N ILE A 129 7.36 7.96 -7.11
CA ILE A 129 7.25 8.23 -5.67
C ILE A 129 8.61 8.04 -4.99
N ILE A 130 9.31 6.96 -5.32
CA ILE A 130 10.60 6.62 -4.71
C ILE A 130 11.68 7.63 -5.06
N ALA A 131 11.62 8.21 -6.26
CA ALA A 131 12.54 9.25 -6.69
C ALA A 131 12.26 10.63 -6.08
N ASP A 132 11.09 10.86 -5.47
CA ASP A 132 10.72 12.13 -4.85
C ASP A 132 11.13 12.15 -3.36
N PRO A 133 12.13 12.96 -2.96
CA PRO A 133 12.62 12.99 -1.58
C PRO A 133 11.60 13.52 -0.56
N VAL A 134 10.52 14.16 -1.02
CA VAL A 134 9.44 14.67 -0.16
C VAL A 134 8.43 13.55 0.17
N GLN A 135 8.33 12.55 -0.70
CA GLN A 135 7.42 11.43 -0.49
C GLN A 135 8.12 10.33 0.32
N ASP A 136 7.49 9.91 1.42
CA ASP A 136 7.92 8.74 2.18
C ASP A 136 6.77 7.73 2.29
N ARG A 137 6.91 6.65 1.53
CA ARG A 137 6.03 5.47 1.58
C ARG A 137 6.75 4.24 2.14
N ALA A 138 7.90 4.39 2.80
CA ALA A 138 8.61 3.29 3.46
C ALA A 138 7.69 2.51 4.42
N ARG A 139 6.81 3.25 5.10
CA ARG A 139 5.77 2.73 6.00
C ARG A 139 4.77 1.78 5.34
N ASP A 140 4.55 1.88 4.02
CA ASP A 140 3.62 0.99 3.31
C ASP A 140 4.25 -0.40 3.12
N ILE A 141 5.57 -0.46 2.90
CA ILE A 141 6.32 -1.73 2.83
C ILE A 141 6.32 -2.45 4.18
N VAL A 142 6.56 -1.72 5.27
CA VAL A 142 6.55 -2.29 6.63
C VAL A 142 5.15 -2.83 6.99
N ASP A 143 4.09 -2.09 6.67
CA ASP A 143 2.71 -2.54 6.90
C ASP A 143 2.41 -3.85 6.16
N ILE A 144 2.87 -3.99 4.90
CA ILE A 144 2.65 -5.22 4.11
C ILE A 144 3.37 -6.41 4.75
N VAL A 145 4.63 -6.22 5.16
CA VAL A 145 5.41 -7.26 5.85
C VAL A 145 4.75 -7.63 7.18
N LEU A 146 4.30 -6.65 7.96
CA LEU A 146 3.58 -6.92 9.21
C LEU A 146 2.30 -7.74 8.98
N LEU A 147 1.49 -7.38 7.97
CA LEU A 147 0.25 -8.09 7.66
C LEU A 147 0.52 -9.54 7.23
N ASP A 148 1.61 -9.77 6.51
CA ASP A 148 2.04 -11.10 6.14
C ASP A 148 2.48 -11.94 7.35
N GLU A 149 3.29 -11.38 8.25
CA GLU A 149 3.72 -12.04 9.50
C GLU A 149 2.53 -12.37 10.42
N LEU A 150 1.48 -11.55 10.40
CA LEU A 150 0.22 -11.79 11.11
C LEU A 150 -0.69 -12.82 10.41
N GLY A 151 -0.29 -13.37 9.26
CA GLY A 151 -1.08 -14.32 8.47
C GLY A 151 -2.34 -13.71 7.85
N GLN A 152 -2.39 -12.39 7.66
CA GLN A 152 -3.57 -11.65 7.18
C GLN A 152 -3.60 -11.49 5.65
N LEU A 153 -2.64 -12.09 4.96
CA LEU A 153 -2.47 -11.96 3.52
C LEU A 153 -3.14 -13.11 2.78
N ASN A 154 -4.32 -12.86 2.22
CA ASN A 154 -4.93 -13.77 1.23
C ASN A 154 -4.27 -13.53 -0.13
N VAL A 155 -3.40 -14.45 -0.53
CA VAL A 155 -2.56 -14.33 -1.74
C VAL A 155 -3.39 -14.13 -3.01
N GLU A 156 -4.49 -14.88 -3.17
CA GLU A 156 -5.33 -14.83 -4.37
C GLU A 156 -6.07 -13.49 -4.45
N SER A 157 -6.77 -13.10 -3.38
CA SER A 157 -7.53 -11.85 -3.35
C SER A 157 -6.63 -10.63 -3.52
N VAL A 158 -5.44 -10.62 -2.89
CA VAL A 158 -4.48 -9.52 -3.02
C VAL A 158 -3.91 -9.46 -4.44
N ARG A 159 -3.58 -10.60 -5.06
CA ARG A 159 -3.12 -10.64 -6.47
C ARG A 159 -4.16 -10.02 -7.39
N THR A 160 -5.42 -10.47 -7.33
CA THR A 160 -6.48 -9.95 -8.18
C THR A 160 -6.69 -8.45 -7.97
N ALA A 161 -6.67 -7.98 -6.72
CA ALA A 161 -6.80 -6.56 -6.42
C ALA A 161 -5.60 -5.74 -6.95
N ALA A 162 -4.38 -6.28 -6.85
CA ALA A 162 -3.18 -5.62 -7.34
C ALA A 162 -3.17 -5.52 -8.87
N GLU A 163 -3.50 -6.60 -9.58
CA GLU A 163 -3.66 -6.58 -11.05
C GLU A 163 -4.65 -5.51 -11.51
N ALA A 164 -5.80 -5.40 -10.84
CA ALA A 164 -6.82 -4.40 -11.13
C ALA A 164 -6.33 -2.97 -10.88
N ILE A 165 -5.70 -2.70 -9.73
CA ILE A 165 -5.21 -1.35 -9.37
C ILE A 165 -4.08 -0.90 -10.30
N PHE A 166 -3.12 -1.77 -10.59
CA PHE A 166 -2.00 -1.44 -11.48
C PHE A 166 -2.50 -1.16 -12.90
N THR A 167 -3.47 -1.94 -13.39
CA THR A 167 -4.10 -1.72 -14.70
C THR A 167 -4.88 -0.41 -14.73
N GLN A 168 -5.67 -0.14 -13.69
CA GLN A 168 -6.49 1.08 -13.60
C GLN A 168 -5.63 2.35 -13.54
N ARG A 169 -4.55 2.33 -12.77
CA ARG A 169 -3.68 3.50 -12.58
C ARG A 169 -2.70 3.69 -13.74
N ALA A 170 -2.26 2.60 -14.37
CA ALA A 170 -1.37 2.60 -15.53
C ALA A 170 -0.08 3.43 -15.35
N GLU A 171 0.41 3.56 -14.10
CA GLU A 171 1.63 4.30 -13.77
C GLU A 171 2.90 3.43 -13.87
N HIS A 172 2.79 2.15 -13.53
CA HIS A 172 3.82 1.13 -13.73
C HIS A 172 3.19 -0.26 -13.79
N SER A 173 3.94 -1.27 -14.26
CA SER A 173 3.40 -2.61 -14.57
C SER A 173 3.28 -3.52 -13.34
N TRP A 174 2.27 -4.39 -13.33
CA TRP A 174 2.21 -5.55 -12.44
C TRP A 174 2.85 -6.81 -13.08
N PRO A 175 3.60 -7.63 -12.30
CA PRO A 175 4.13 -7.29 -10.98
C PRO A 175 5.18 -6.19 -11.10
N PRO A 176 5.32 -5.34 -10.07
CA PRO A 176 6.39 -4.34 -10.06
C PRO A 176 7.75 -5.01 -9.93
N ASN A 177 8.76 -4.38 -10.54
CA ASN A 177 10.15 -4.65 -10.20
C ASN A 177 10.36 -4.24 -8.73
N ILE A 178 11.15 -5.00 -7.96
CA ILE A 178 11.49 -4.58 -6.59
C ILE A 178 12.54 -3.46 -6.72
N PRO A 179 12.20 -2.21 -6.36
CA PRO A 179 13.07 -1.08 -6.60
C PRO A 179 14.25 -1.08 -5.60
N GLN A 180 15.32 -0.38 -5.96
CA GLN A 180 16.33 0.00 -4.98
C GLN A 180 15.77 1.18 -4.19
N TYR A 181 15.53 0.95 -2.89
CA TYR A 181 15.00 1.99 -2.01
C TYR A 181 16.11 2.95 -1.54
N PRO A 182 15.82 4.25 -1.40
CA PRO A 182 16.75 5.21 -0.82
C PRO A 182 17.16 4.84 0.61
N ASP A 183 18.38 5.20 1.01
CA ASP A 183 18.88 4.96 2.37
C ASP A 183 17.97 5.55 3.46
N SER A 184 17.32 6.69 3.18
CA SER A 184 16.34 7.30 4.08
C SER A 184 15.15 6.37 4.32
N TRP A 185 14.63 5.73 3.28
CA TRP A 185 13.54 4.77 3.41
C TRP A 185 13.99 3.52 4.16
N LEU A 186 15.20 2.99 3.88
CA LEU A 186 15.73 1.83 4.60
C LEU A 186 15.88 2.13 6.11
N ALA A 187 16.36 3.32 6.47
CA ALA A 187 16.43 3.76 7.87
C ALA A 187 15.04 3.87 8.51
N THR A 188 14.07 4.47 7.81
CA THR A 188 12.66 4.54 8.25
C THR A 188 12.07 3.14 8.44
N MET A 189 12.28 2.22 7.50
CA MET A 189 11.80 0.84 7.59
C MET A 189 12.34 0.13 8.82
N GLY A 190 13.66 0.21 9.08
CA GLY A 190 14.27 -0.42 10.25
C GLY A 190 13.74 0.14 11.57
N THR A 191 13.53 1.46 11.64
CA THR A 191 12.95 2.13 12.81
C THR A 191 11.52 1.63 13.07
N LEU A 192 10.66 1.67 12.05
CA LEU A 192 9.27 1.22 12.15
C LEU A 192 9.17 -0.28 12.47
N ALA A 193 10.02 -1.11 11.86
CA ALA A 193 10.06 -2.54 12.15
C ALA A 193 10.45 -2.83 13.61
N SER A 194 11.35 -2.04 14.19
CA SER A 194 11.71 -2.12 15.60
C SER A 194 10.53 -1.73 16.51
N GLU A 195 9.85 -0.61 16.22
CA GLU A 195 8.67 -0.14 16.95
C GLU A 195 7.53 -1.17 16.94
N LEU A 196 7.35 -1.85 15.82
CA LEU A 196 6.34 -2.91 15.62
C LEU A 196 6.82 -4.29 16.08
N LYS A 197 7.99 -4.39 16.74
CA LYS A 197 8.56 -5.63 17.29
C LYS A 197 8.83 -6.72 16.24
N LEU A 198 8.99 -6.36 14.98
CA LEU A 198 9.42 -7.28 13.92
C LEU A 198 10.92 -7.62 14.04
N ALA A 199 11.71 -6.75 14.68
CA ALA A 199 13.16 -6.91 14.85
C ALA A 199 13.88 -7.21 13.52
N ARG A 200 13.68 -6.33 12.54
CA ARG A 200 14.29 -6.37 11.20
C ARG A 200 14.92 -5.03 10.86
N ASN A 201 16.07 -5.05 10.21
CA ASN A 201 16.63 -3.85 9.60
C ASN A 201 15.95 -3.53 8.24
N GLY A 202 16.21 -2.35 7.68
CA GLY A 202 15.60 -1.94 6.41
C GLY A 202 15.79 -2.94 5.26
N PRO A 203 17.04 -3.37 4.95
CA PRO A 203 17.29 -4.40 3.94
C PRO A 203 16.53 -5.72 4.17
N GLU A 204 16.41 -6.18 5.42
CA GLU A 204 15.64 -7.37 5.76
C GLU A 204 14.14 -7.21 5.52
N VAL A 205 13.59 -6.03 5.78
CA VAL A 205 12.19 -5.68 5.45
C VAL A 205 11.97 -5.77 3.94
N VAL A 206 12.90 -5.24 3.13
CA VAL A 206 12.83 -5.34 1.66
C VAL A 206 12.92 -6.80 1.20
N SER A 207 13.78 -7.61 1.81
CA SER A 207 13.87 -9.05 1.52
C SER A 207 12.55 -9.77 1.84
N LEU A 208 11.95 -9.51 3.01
CA LEU A 208 10.62 -10.03 3.38
C LEU A 208 9.54 -9.61 2.38
N PHE A 209 9.53 -8.33 2.01
CA PHE A 209 8.61 -7.80 1.00
C PHE A 209 8.79 -8.49 -0.36
N SER A 210 10.02 -8.74 -0.81
CA SER A 210 10.27 -9.48 -2.06
C SER A 210 9.69 -10.90 -2.04
N ARG A 211 9.71 -11.57 -0.87
CA ARG A 211 9.09 -12.89 -0.67
C ARG A 211 7.56 -12.84 -0.67
N VAL A 212 6.97 -11.77 -0.13
CA VAL A 212 5.52 -11.51 -0.27
C VAL A 212 5.17 -11.37 -1.75
N MET A 213 5.92 -10.55 -2.49
CA MET A 213 5.70 -10.35 -3.92
C MET A 213 5.87 -11.65 -4.73
N ALA A 214 6.86 -12.49 -4.42
CA ALA A 214 7.04 -13.78 -5.09
C ALA A 214 5.83 -14.71 -4.89
N ARG A 215 5.28 -14.80 -3.67
CA ARG A 215 4.04 -15.56 -3.43
C ARG A 215 2.85 -14.96 -4.18
N LEU A 216 2.73 -13.63 -4.19
CA LEU A 216 1.70 -12.94 -4.96
C LEU A 216 1.82 -13.20 -6.45
N VAL A 217 3.01 -13.38 -7.00
CA VAL A 217 3.22 -13.76 -8.41
C VAL A 217 2.98 -15.26 -8.67
N GLY A 218 2.91 -16.08 -7.61
CA GLY A 218 2.65 -17.52 -7.70
C GLY A 218 3.91 -18.38 -7.69
N VAL A 219 5.02 -17.82 -7.22
CA VAL A 219 6.31 -18.51 -7.10
C VAL A 219 6.37 -19.27 -5.78
N SER A 220 6.84 -20.51 -5.83
CA SER A 220 7.20 -21.27 -4.63
C SER A 220 8.55 -20.79 -4.12
N LEU A 221 8.58 -20.27 -2.89
CA LEU A 221 9.79 -19.69 -2.31
C LEU A 221 10.83 -20.77 -1.99
N VAL A 222 12.09 -20.48 -2.35
CA VAL A 222 13.26 -21.23 -1.94
C VAL A 222 13.94 -20.46 -0.80
N PRO A 223 14.16 -21.07 0.37
CA PRO A 223 14.86 -20.43 1.47
C PRO A 223 16.26 -19.94 1.05
N GLY A 224 16.65 -18.76 1.54
CA GLY A 224 17.97 -18.19 1.28
C GLY A 224 18.12 -17.52 -0.09
N PHE A 225 17.04 -17.33 -0.84
CA PHE A 225 17.04 -16.55 -2.08
C PHE A 225 16.27 -15.24 -1.93
N GLU A 226 16.76 -14.22 -2.64
CA GLU A 226 16.06 -12.98 -2.93
C GLU A 226 15.41 -13.07 -4.32
N TYR A 227 14.34 -12.29 -4.54
CA TYR A 227 13.55 -12.34 -5.77
C TYR A 227 13.40 -10.96 -6.41
N GLN A 228 13.46 -10.96 -7.74
CA GLN A 228 13.15 -9.81 -8.60
C GLN A 228 12.17 -10.24 -9.68
N PHE A 229 11.38 -9.30 -10.17
CA PHE A 229 10.37 -9.54 -11.20
C PHE A 229 10.59 -8.54 -12.33
N ILE A 230 10.48 -9.00 -13.57
CA ILE A 230 10.58 -8.13 -14.74
C ILE A 230 9.53 -8.56 -15.76
N ASN A 231 8.74 -7.61 -16.25
CA ASN A 231 7.83 -7.83 -17.37
C ASN A 231 8.60 -7.72 -18.69
N LEU A 232 8.85 -8.85 -19.35
CA LEU A 232 9.51 -8.87 -20.66
C LEU A 232 8.47 -8.96 -21.77
N PRO A 233 8.53 -8.09 -22.79
CA PRO A 233 7.60 -8.18 -23.92
C PRO A 233 7.82 -9.49 -24.68
N LEU A 234 6.72 -10.17 -24.99
CA LEU A 234 6.70 -11.25 -25.96
C LEU A 234 6.90 -10.64 -27.35
N THR A 235 7.88 -11.14 -28.07
CA THR A 235 8.09 -10.77 -29.45
C THR A 235 7.91 -11.96 -30.37
N ASP A 236 7.17 -11.75 -31.45
CA ASP A 236 7.07 -12.72 -32.53
C ASP A 236 8.47 -12.92 -33.14
N SER A 237 8.72 -14.12 -33.68
CA SER A 237 10.00 -14.50 -34.27
C SER A 237 10.50 -13.58 -35.40
N GLN A 238 9.67 -12.64 -35.87
CA GLN A 238 10.00 -11.67 -36.91
C GLN A 238 10.39 -10.28 -36.37
N ASN A 239 10.07 -9.93 -35.12
CA ASN A 239 10.31 -8.61 -34.55
C ASN A 239 10.96 -8.73 -33.17
N ALA A 240 12.28 -8.92 -33.10
CA ALA A 240 12.99 -9.00 -31.81
C ALA A 240 12.72 -7.76 -30.95
N THR A 241 12.57 -7.94 -29.64
CA THR A 241 12.41 -6.82 -28.71
C THR A 241 13.62 -5.91 -28.86
N PRO A 242 13.42 -4.60 -29.03
CA PRO A 242 14.53 -3.67 -29.10
C PRO A 242 15.43 -3.83 -27.86
N PRO A 243 16.76 -3.95 -28.02
CA PRO A 243 17.67 -4.17 -26.89
C PRO A 243 17.68 -2.99 -25.90
N ASP A 244 17.22 -1.82 -26.33
CA ASP A 244 17.02 -0.60 -25.55
C ASP A 244 15.67 -0.55 -24.80
N HIS A 245 14.81 -1.57 -24.93
CA HIS A 245 13.57 -1.65 -24.15
C HIS A 245 13.91 -1.62 -22.64
N PRO A 246 13.29 -0.75 -21.82
CA PRO A 246 13.69 -0.54 -20.42
C PRO A 246 13.78 -1.81 -19.59
N ASN A 247 12.81 -2.73 -19.74
CA ASN A 247 12.82 -4.01 -19.02
C ASN A 247 13.91 -4.98 -19.51
N VAL A 248 14.33 -4.90 -20.78
CA VAL A 248 15.46 -5.70 -21.29
C VAL A 248 16.77 -5.16 -20.75
N VAL A 249 16.94 -3.83 -20.74
CA VAL A 249 18.10 -3.17 -20.13
C VAL A 249 18.20 -3.54 -18.65
N ARG A 250 17.08 -3.47 -17.90
CA ARG A 250 17.06 -3.82 -16.48
C ARG A 250 17.39 -5.30 -16.23
N LEU A 251 16.91 -6.21 -17.09
CA LEU A 251 17.29 -7.63 -17.03
C LEU A 251 18.80 -7.82 -17.19
N GLN A 252 19.42 -7.11 -18.14
CA GLN A 252 20.86 -7.18 -18.36
C GLN A 252 21.66 -6.62 -17.18
N GLU A 253 21.20 -5.55 -16.55
CA GLU A 253 21.81 -5.02 -15.32
C GLU A 253 21.75 -6.04 -14.19
N LEU A 254 20.57 -6.60 -13.92
CA LEU A 254 20.38 -7.62 -12.89
C LEU A 254 21.23 -8.87 -13.16
N ALA A 255 21.37 -9.29 -14.41
CA ALA A 255 22.27 -10.39 -14.76
C ALA A 255 23.74 -10.09 -14.41
N ARG A 256 24.20 -8.84 -14.57
CA ARG A 256 25.55 -8.42 -14.13
C ARG A 256 25.69 -8.35 -12.61
N GLU A 257 24.60 -8.06 -11.91
CA GLU A 257 24.51 -8.07 -10.43
C GLU A 257 24.38 -9.50 -9.85
N GLY A 258 24.46 -10.54 -10.70
CA GLY A 258 24.45 -11.94 -10.29
C GLY A 258 23.06 -12.59 -10.17
N TRP A 259 22.01 -11.91 -10.65
CA TRP A 259 20.67 -12.48 -10.69
C TRP A 259 20.53 -13.45 -11.86
N ARG A 260 19.87 -14.58 -11.62
CA ARG A 260 19.57 -15.59 -12.66
C ARG A 260 18.07 -15.75 -12.82
N ILE A 261 17.61 -16.04 -14.04
CA ILE A 261 16.22 -16.38 -14.28
C ILE A 261 15.93 -17.74 -13.61
N HIS A 262 15.00 -17.72 -12.65
CA HIS A 262 14.48 -18.92 -12.00
C HIS A 262 13.37 -19.54 -12.84
N THR A 263 12.41 -18.74 -13.28
CA THR A 263 11.28 -19.20 -14.11
C THR A 263 10.70 -18.05 -14.94
N LEU A 264 9.93 -18.41 -15.99
CA LEU A 264 9.13 -17.49 -16.78
C LEU A 264 7.65 -17.85 -16.61
N LEU A 265 6.82 -16.87 -16.31
CA LEU A 265 5.38 -17.04 -16.13
C LEU A 265 4.63 -16.24 -17.21
N GLY A 266 3.49 -16.73 -17.66
CA GLY A 266 2.58 -15.92 -18.49
C GLY A 266 2.04 -14.75 -17.68
N ASN A 267 1.92 -13.56 -18.30
CA ASN A 267 1.28 -12.42 -17.67
C ASN A 267 -0.19 -12.32 -18.12
N PRO A 268 -1.18 -12.77 -17.32
CA PRO A 268 -2.58 -12.72 -17.72
C PRO A 268 -3.10 -11.29 -17.87
N SER A 269 -2.58 -10.33 -17.10
CA SER A 269 -2.97 -8.92 -17.15
C SER A 269 -2.36 -8.19 -18.36
N TYR A 270 -1.20 -8.67 -18.83
CA TYR A 270 -0.47 -8.09 -19.95
C TYR A 270 -0.09 -9.20 -20.94
N GLY A 271 -1.06 -9.74 -21.69
CA GLY A 271 -0.87 -10.92 -22.55
C GLY A 271 0.23 -10.81 -23.63
N ALA A 272 0.74 -9.60 -23.91
CA ALA A 272 1.91 -9.35 -24.74
C ALA A 272 3.25 -9.42 -23.96
N TYR A 273 3.25 -9.90 -22.71
CA TYR A 273 4.40 -9.94 -21.82
C TYR A 273 4.47 -11.29 -21.09
N VAL A 274 5.70 -11.66 -20.71
CA VAL A 274 6.00 -12.73 -19.74
C VAL A 274 6.68 -12.12 -18.53
N ILE A 275 6.39 -12.69 -17.36
CA ILE A 275 7.03 -12.31 -16.11
C ILE A 275 8.30 -13.16 -15.98
N ALA A 276 9.46 -12.53 -16.08
CA ALA A 276 10.71 -13.15 -15.67
C ALA A 276 10.84 -13.03 -14.15
N VAL A 277 10.90 -14.17 -13.48
CA VAL A 277 11.21 -14.27 -12.05
C VAL A 277 12.70 -14.55 -11.95
N LEU A 278 13.42 -13.64 -11.32
CA LEU A 278 14.84 -13.78 -11.07
C LEU A 278 15.10 -14.10 -9.61
N GLU A 279 16.16 -14.85 -9.36
CA GLU A 279 16.63 -15.16 -8.02
C GLU A 279 18.13 -14.89 -7.88
N ARG A 280 18.55 -14.63 -6.64
CA ARG A 280 19.95 -14.52 -6.23
C ARG A 280 20.09 -15.03 -4.80
N ILE A 281 21.23 -15.60 -4.44
CA ILE A 281 21.49 -16.02 -3.06
C ILE A 281 21.46 -14.77 -2.17
N SER A 282 20.70 -14.83 -1.09
CA SER A 282 20.61 -13.74 -0.12
C SER A 282 21.91 -13.65 0.67
N GLU A 283 22.51 -12.46 0.69
CA GLU A 283 23.75 -12.19 1.42
C GLU A 283 23.61 -12.46 2.93
N ASN A 284 22.38 -12.39 3.46
CA ASN A 284 22.06 -12.71 4.86
C ASN A 284 22.13 -14.21 5.21
N THR A 285 22.35 -15.10 4.25
CA THR A 285 22.58 -16.54 4.50
C THR A 285 24.05 -16.96 4.41
N ALA A 286 24.96 -16.01 4.16
CA ALA A 286 26.41 -16.25 4.20
C ALA A 286 26.95 -16.23 5.65
N SER A 287 26.57 -17.27 6.41
CA SER A 287 27.20 -17.85 7.62
C SER A 287 27.43 -17.00 8.90
N PRO A 288 27.25 -17.65 10.06
CA PRO A 288 28.31 -17.73 11.05
C PRO A 288 28.81 -19.17 11.11
N SER A 289 30.00 -19.40 10.54
CA SER A 289 30.86 -20.54 10.86
C SER A 289 31.53 -20.32 12.21
#